data_AF-A0A4R8L9J7-F1
#
_entry.id   AF-A0A4R8L9J7-F1
#
_cell.length_a   1.000
_cell.length_b   1.000
_cell.length_c   1.000
_cell.angle_alpha   90.00
_cell.angle_beta   90.00
_cell.angle_gamma   90.00
#
_symmetry.space_group_name_H-M   'P 1'
#
loop_
_entity.id
_entity.type
_entity.pdbx_description
1 polymer ?
#
loop_
_entity_poly.entity_id
_entity_poly.type
_entity_poly.pdbx_seq_one_letter_code
_entity_poly.pdbx_strand_id
1 'polypeptide(L)'
;TFLEDGHLELDNNRSERSIKRFVIGRKNFLFANTPRGARASAIAYSLVETAKENGLDPYLYLEYLFERMPNIQTDDRTAMADLLPWSNHLPDGIRRRPKRP
;
A
#
# COMPACT_ATOMS: atom_id res chain seq x y z
N THR A 1 -18.84 16.95 -12.53
CA THR A 1 -18.06 18.11 -12.03
C THR A 1 -18.33 18.27 -10.54
N PHE A 2 -17.45 18.86 -9.71
CA PHE A 2 -17.69 18.99 -8.26
C PHE A 2 -19.03 19.68 -7.91
N LEU A 3 -19.53 20.52 -8.83
CA LEU A 3 -20.85 21.19 -8.74
C LEU A 3 -22.05 20.23 -8.90
N GLU A 4 -21.82 19.02 -9.39
CA GLU A 4 -22.85 18.02 -9.71
C GLU A 4 -22.86 16.86 -8.70
N ASP A 5 -21.80 16.71 -7.89
CA ASP A 5 -21.66 15.63 -6.91
C ASP A 5 -21.06 16.17 -5.59
N GLY A 6 -21.92 16.30 -4.58
CA GLY A 6 -21.55 16.79 -3.24
C GLY A 6 -20.75 15.79 -2.39
N HIS A 7 -20.50 14.58 -2.89
CA HIS A 7 -19.59 13.62 -2.25
C HIS A 7 -18.11 13.96 -2.53
N LEU A 8 -17.84 14.84 -3.50
CA LEU A 8 -16.50 15.29 -3.82
C LEU A 8 -16.10 16.45 -2.91
N GLU A 9 -14.95 16.33 -2.25
CA GLU A 9 -14.35 17.42 -1.49
C GLU A 9 -14.04 18.60 -2.42
N LEU A 10 -14.31 19.82 -1.96
CA LEU A 10 -14.06 21.06 -2.73
C LEU A 10 -12.56 21.35 -2.85
N ASP A 11 -11.75 20.78 -1.95
CA ASP A 11 -10.31 20.88 -1.91
C ASP A 11 -9.65 19.50 -2.08
N ASN A 12 -8.37 19.50 -2.44
CA ASN A 12 -7.57 18.29 -2.66
C ASN A 12 -6.70 17.95 -1.43
N ASN A 13 -6.97 18.54 -0.26
CA ASN A 13 -6.07 18.53 0.89
C ASN A 13 -5.79 17.10 1.39
N ARG A 14 -6.80 16.21 1.31
CA ARG A 14 -6.62 14.79 1.62
C ARG A 14 -5.59 14.12 0.69
N SER A 15 -5.69 14.37 -0.61
CA SER A 15 -4.77 13.86 -1.62
C SER A 15 -3.37 14.47 -1.48
N GLU A 16 -3.26 15.76 -1.17
CA GLU A 16 -1.97 16.41 -0.92
C GLU A 16 -1.28 15.84 0.34
N ARG A 17 -2.05 15.60 1.41
CA ARG A 17 -1.54 14.98 2.64
C ARG A 17 -1.07 13.55 2.42
N SER A 18 -1.76 12.77 1.60
CA SER A 18 -1.35 11.39 1.29
C SER A 18 -0.04 11.37 0.48
N ILE A 19 0.08 12.23 -0.53
CA ILE A 19 1.28 12.27 -1.39
C ILE A 19 2.49 12.95 -0.72
N LYS A 20 2.28 13.79 0.30
CA LYS A 20 3.35 14.52 1.00
C LYS A 20 4.47 13.62 1.52
N ARG A 21 4.14 12.46 2.12
CA ARG A 21 5.15 11.52 2.61
C ARG A 21 6.03 10.96 1.49
N PHE A 22 5.42 10.66 0.35
CA PHE A 22 6.14 10.22 -0.84
C PHE A 22 7.05 11.32 -1.41
N VAL A 23 6.56 12.57 -1.47
CA VAL A 23 7.36 13.73 -1.92
C VAL A 23 8.57 13.96 -1.01
N ILE A 24 8.41 13.84 0.30
CA ILE A 24 9.52 13.94 1.26
C ILE A 24 10.51 12.78 1.05
N GLY A 25 10.00 11.56 0.88
CA GLY A 25 10.81 10.35 0.66
C GLY A 25 11.65 10.37 -0.61
N ARG A 26 11.22 11.08 -1.68
CA ARG A 26 11.99 11.22 -2.92
C ARG A 26 13.41 11.75 -2.72
N LYS A 27 13.63 12.60 -1.71
CA LYS A 27 14.99 13.09 -1.37
C LYS A 27 15.94 11.98 -0.92
N ASN A 28 15.40 10.86 -0.44
CA ASN A 28 16.15 9.71 0.05
C ASN A 28 16.21 8.56 -0.97
N PHE A 29 15.56 8.68 -2.14
CA PHE A 29 15.56 7.66 -3.17
C PHE A 29 16.66 7.90 -4.18
N LEU A 30 17.89 7.56 -3.78
CA LEU A 30 19.11 7.67 -4.58
C LEU A 30 18.97 7.03 -5.99
N PHE A 31 18.08 6.06 -6.16
CA PHE A 31 17.86 5.32 -7.41
C PHE A 31 16.59 5.71 -8.19
N ALA A 32 15.81 6.69 -7.72
CA ALA A 32 14.64 7.20 -8.45
C ALA A 32 14.99 8.11 -9.64
N ASN A 33 16.26 8.18 -10.02
CA ASN A 33 16.75 8.95 -11.17
C ASN A 33 16.59 8.22 -12.53
N THR A 34 16.02 7.01 -12.53
CA THR A 34 15.73 6.26 -13.77
C THR A 34 14.24 5.91 -13.85
N PRO A 35 13.66 5.78 -15.06
CA PRO A 35 12.26 5.35 -15.23
C PRO A 35 11.97 3.97 -14.59
N ARG A 36 12.97 3.09 -14.51
CA ARG A 36 12.87 1.80 -13.83
C ARG A 36 12.79 1.96 -12.31
N GLY A 37 13.67 2.78 -11.72
CA GLY A 37 13.65 3.08 -10.29
C GLY A 37 12.37 3.82 -9.87
N ALA A 38 11.87 4.72 -10.71
CA ALA A 38 10.59 5.40 -10.50
C ALA A 38 9.42 4.41 -10.47
N ARG A 39 9.37 3.46 -11.42
CA ARG A 39 8.35 2.40 -11.45
C ARG A 39 8.42 1.48 -10.23
N ALA A 40 9.61 1.00 -9.87
CA ALA A 40 9.80 0.15 -8.70
C ALA A 40 9.36 0.86 -7.41
N SER A 41 9.72 2.14 -7.26
CA SER A 41 9.29 2.95 -6.11
C SER A 41 7.78 3.12 -6.07
N ALA A 42 7.13 3.39 -7.21
CA ALA A 42 5.68 3.53 -7.29
C ALA A 42 4.95 2.24 -6.88
N ILE A 43 5.45 1.07 -7.31
CA ILE A 43 4.89 -0.23 -6.92
C ILE A 43 5.02 -0.44 -5.41
N ALA A 44 6.22 -0.23 -4.84
CA ALA A 44 6.46 -0.41 -3.41
C ALA A 44 5.56 0.52 -2.56
N TYR A 45 5.42 1.78 -2.95
CA TYR A 45 4.51 2.71 -2.27
C TYR A 45 3.06 2.31 -2.38
N SER A 46 2.63 1.85 -3.56
CA SER A 46 1.24 1.41 -3.77
C SER A 46 0.92 0.23 -2.85
N LEU A 47 1.82 -0.75 -2.70
CA LEU A 47 1.68 -1.86 -1.75
C LEU A 47 1.57 -1.37 -0.30
N VAL A 48 2.47 -0.48 0.11
CA VAL A 48 2.50 0.07 1.48
C VAL A 48 1.23 0.87 1.79
N GLU A 49 0.79 1.76 0.90
CA GLU A 49 -0.43 2.55 1.12
C GLU A 49 -1.68 1.67 1.09
N THR A 50 -1.75 0.68 0.19
CA THR A 50 -2.88 -0.27 0.17
C THR A 50 -2.95 -1.06 1.47
N ALA A 51 -1.82 -1.51 2.02
CA ALA A 51 -1.78 -2.19 3.32
C ALA A 51 -2.29 -1.29 4.45
N LYS A 52 -1.88 0.00 4.47
CA LYS A 52 -2.35 0.97 5.47
C LYS A 52 -3.85 1.21 5.40
N GLU A 53 -4.39 1.39 4.20
CA GLU A 53 -5.83 1.63 3.98
C GLU A 53 -6.67 0.40 4.38
N ASN A 54 -6.10 -0.81 4.30
CA ASN A 54 -6.74 -2.04 4.81
C ASN A 54 -6.48 -2.30 6.30
N GLY A 55 -5.88 -1.34 7.03
CA GLY A 55 -5.63 -1.47 8.46
C GLY A 55 -4.51 -2.44 8.83
N LEU A 56 -3.63 -2.79 7.89
CA LEU A 56 -2.49 -3.67 8.12
C LEU A 56 -1.24 -2.89 8.55
N ASP A 57 -0.35 -3.57 9.28
CA ASP A 57 1.00 -3.10 9.51
C ASP A 57 1.84 -3.35 8.24
N PRO A 58 2.32 -2.31 7.54
CA PRO A 58 2.99 -2.49 6.26
C PRO A 58 4.28 -3.31 6.36
N TYR A 59 4.98 -3.27 7.48
CA TYR A 59 6.23 -4.03 7.64
C TYR A 59 5.91 -5.52 7.74
N LEU A 60 5.03 -5.90 8.67
CA LEU A 60 4.62 -7.29 8.86
C LEU A 60 3.92 -7.87 7.62
N TYR A 61 3.17 -7.05 6.90
CA TYR A 61 2.53 -7.46 5.66
C TYR A 61 3.55 -7.75 4.55
N LEU A 62 4.55 -6.89 4.37
CA LEU A 62 5.61 -7.13 3.39
C LEU A 62 6.48 -8.33 3.76
N GLU A 63 6.79 -8.53 5.04
CA GLU A 63 7.48 -9.71 5.55
C GLU A 63 6.70 -11.00 5.20
N TYR A 64 5.41 -11.04 5.56
CA TYR A 64 4.52 -12.15 5.20
C TYR A 64 4.47 -12.42 3.69
N LEU A 65 4.36 -11.36 2.88
CA LEU A 65 4.35 -11.47 1.43
C LEU A 65 5.66 -12.07 0.90
N PHE A 66 6.81 -11.60 1.38
CA PHE A 66 8.11 -12.12 0.94
C PHE A 66 8.40 -13.54 1.39
N GLU A 67 7.85 -13.97 2.53
CA GLU A 67 7.92 -15.36 2.97
C GLU A 67 6.99 -16.30 2.17
N ARG A 68 5.78 -15.84 1.83
CA ARG A 68 4.76 -16.70 1.20
C ARG A 68 4.82 -16.71 -0.31
N MET A 69 5.11 -15.58 -0.97
CA MET A 69 5.11 -15.50 -2.44
C MET A 69 6.04 -16.52 -3.12
N PRO A 70 7.27 -16.78 -2.66
CA PRO A 70 8.15 -17.77 -3.31
C PRO A 70 7.60 -19.20 -3.26
N ASN A 71 6.67 -19.48 -2.34
CA ASN A 71 6.10 -20.80 -2.11
C ASN A 71 4.76 -21.01 -2.84
N ILE A 72 4.28 -20.03 -3.59
CA ILE A 72 2.98 -20.07 -4.27
C ILE A 72 3.20 -20.04 -5.78
N GLN A 73 2.47 -20.89 -6.51
CA GLN A 73 2.48 -20.85 -7.97
C GLN A 73 1.74 -19.59 -8.43
N THR A 74 2.41 -18.75 -9.21
CA THR A 74 1.90 -17.42 -9.61
C THR A 74 0.66 -17.47 -10.51
N ASP A 75 0.41 -18.61 -11.16
CA ASP A 75 -0.78 -18.90 -11.95
C ASP A 75 -2.00 -19.27 -11.10
N ASP A 76 -1.80 -19.67 -9.84
CA ASP A 76 -2.89 -19.92 -8.91
C ASP A 76 -3.50 -18.61 -8.38
N ARG A 77 -4.57 -18.17 -9.04
CA ARG A 77 -5.32 -16.97 -8.68
C ARG A 77 -5.92 -17.04 -7.27
N THR A 78 -6.24 -18.23 -6.77
CA THR A 78 -6.86 -18.38 -5.45
C THR A 78 -5.83 -18.15 -4.36
N ALA A 79 -4.66 -18.79 -4.48
CA ALA A 79 -3.55 -18.56 -3.57
C ALA A 79 -3.02 -17.11 -3.63
N MET A 80 -3.06 -16.47 -4.80
CA MET A 80 -2.76 -15.03 -4.92
C MET A 80 -3.80 -14.15 -4.22
N ALA A 81 -5.09 -14.50 -4.30
CA ALA A 81 -6.15 -13.74 -3.64
C ALA A 81 -6.00 -13.77 -2.11
N ASP A 82 -5.51 -14.88 -1.55
CA ASP A 82 -5.30 -15.03 -0.10
C ASP A 82 -4.21 -14.12 0.45
N LEU A 83 -3.27 -13.68 -0.40
CA LEU A 83 -2.21 -12.74 -0.03
C LEU A 83 -2.64 -11.27 -0.08
N LEU A 84 -3.80 -10.96 -0.68
CA LEU A 84 -4.24 -9.58 -0.88
C LEU A 84 -4.59 -8.92 0.47
N PRO A 85 -4.44 -7.59 0.59
CA PRO A 85 -4.54 -6.92 1.89
C PRO A 85 -5.96 -6.92 2.50
N TRP A 86 -6.99 -7.24 1.71
CA TRP A 86 -8.37 -7.43 2.17
C TRP A 86 -8.73 -8.91 2.42
N SER A 87 -7.78 -9.83 2.27
CA SER A 87 -8.01 -11.26 2.48
C SER A 87 -8.33 -11.56 3.94
N ASN A 88 -9.26 -12.50 4.15
CA ASN A 88 -9.60 -13.04 5.46
C ASN A 88 -8.60 -14.12 5.92
N HIS A 89 -7.70 -14.57 5.05
CA HIS A 89 -6.68 -15.59 5.33
C HIS A 89 -5.36 -15.01 5.86
N LEU A 90 -5.28 -13.68 6.01
CA LEU A 90 -4.12 -13.02 6.56
C LEU A 90 -3.97 -13.32 8.07
N PRO A 91 -2.75 -13.59 8.56
CA PRO A 91 -2.48 -13.75 9.98
C PRO A 91 -2.95 -12.56 10.82
N ASP A 92 -3.59 -12.85 11.96
CA ASP A 92 -4.13 -11.82 12.87
C ASP A 92 -3.07 -10.83 13.37
N GLY A 93 -1.82 -11.30 13.50
CA GLY A 93 -0.70 -10.49 13.97
C GLY A 93 -0.28 -9.34 13.04
N ILE A 94 -0.70 -9.37 11.77
CA ILE A 94 -0.34 -8.35 10.77
C ILE A 94 -1.25 -7.13 10.87
N ARG A 95 -2.45 -7.26 11.44
CA ARG A 95 -3.39 -6.15 11.55
C ARG A 95 -2.87 -5.12 12.55
N ARG A 96 -2.99 -3.83 12.23
CA ARG A 96 -2.59 -2.76 13.13
C ARG A 96 -3.42 -2.85 14.40
N ARG A 97 -2.73 -2.82 15.54
CA ARG A 97 -3.40 -2.66 16.83
C ARG A 97 -4.11 -1.29 16.83
N PRO A 98 -5.37 -1.21 17.26
CA PRO A 98 -6.04 0.06 17.42
C PRO A 98 -5.22 0.94 18.37
N LYS A 99 -5.01 2.19 17.98
CA LYS A 99 -4.32 3.16 18.84
C LYS A 99 -5.16 3.30 20.10
N ARG A 100 -4.59 3.01 21.28
CA ARG A 100 -5.29 3.23 22.56
C ARG A 100 -5.71 4.71 22.64
N PRO A 101 -6.93 4.99 23.15
CA PRO A 101 -7.47 6.34 23.21
C PRO A 101 -6.58 7.29 24.03
#